data_AF-A0A1M3LW15-F1
#
_entry.id   AF-A0A1M3LW15-F1
#
_cell.length_a   1.000
_cell.length_b   1.000
_cell.length_c   1.000
_cell.angle_alpha   90.00
_cell.angle_beta   90.00
_cell.angle_gamma   90.00
#
_symmetry.space_group_name_H-M   'P 1'
#
loop_
_entity.id
_entity.type
_entity.pdbx_description
1 polymer ?
#
loop_
_entity_poly.entity_id
_entity_poly.type
_entity_poly.pdbx_seq_one_letter_code
_entity_poly.pdbx_strand_id
1 'polypeptide(L)'
;MNETRRSSGPFRAGDRVQLTGPKNRMNTITLVPGKLFHSHRGVLEHDAIIGLPDGSVVTNNAGVEHLALRPLLTDFVMSMPRGAAIVYPKDAAQILALADIFPGATVVEAGVGSGALSLWILRAIGPEGRLHSFERREEFAEVARDNAATFLGSDPENWTVSVGDLQEALPAAVEPGSVDRVVLDMLAPWETLDAVTTALKPGGVVICYVATVTQLSRVAEAIRATGNFTHPQSSETMVRGWHVEGLAVRPDHRMIAHTGFLLTARRLAPDTVLPELKRRPSKSDYSDADVEAWTPGALGERQSSPKSLRKRVREAATSAELAKARDDADEDAPTVD
;
A
#
# COMPACT_ATOMS: atom_id res chain seq x y z
N MET A 1 -26.63 -9.65 -1.76
CA MET A 1 -25.52 -10.00 -0.84
C MET A 1 -24.29 -9.95 -1.72
N ASN A 2 -23.45 -8.91 -1.60
CA ASN A 2 -22.24 -8.79 -2.42
C ASN A 2 -21.31 -9.96 -2.08
N GLU A 3 -21.34 -11.02 -2.89
CA GLU A 3 -20.40 -12.12 -2.76
C GLU A 3 -19.01 -11.55 -3.03
N THR A 4 -18.21 -11.48 -1.97
CA THR A 4 -16.83 -11.00 -2.03
C THR A 4 -16.08 -11.81 -3.09
N ARG A 5 -15.54 -11.15 -4.13
CA ARG A 5 -14.80 -11.79 -5.23
C ARG A 5 -13.86 -12.87 -4.69
N ARG A 6 -14.12 -14.13 -5.03
CA ARG A 6 -13.12 -15.19 -4.86
C ARG A 6 -12.14 -15.12 -6.02
N SER A 7 -10.90 -14.71 -5.74
CA SER A 7 -9.78 -14.78 -6.70
C SER A 7 -9.31 -16.23 -6.88
N SER A 8 -10.20 -17.12 -7.31
CA SER A 8 -9.95 -18.56 -7.46
C SER A 8 -10.80 -19.15 -8.58
N GLY A 9 -10.41 -20.31 -9.08
CA GLY A 9 -11.12 -21.01 -10.16
C GLY A 9 -10.60 -20.65 -11.55
N PRO A 10 -11.34 -20.98 -12.62
CA PRO A 10 -10.92 -20.70 -14.00
C PRO A 10 -10.81 -19.21 -14.30
N PHE A 11 -9.91 -18.83 -15.21
CA PHE A 11 -9.75 -17.45 -15.67
C PHE A 11 -11.02 -16.93 -16.34
N ARG A 12 -11.35 -15.66 -16.11
CA ARG A 12 -12.53 -14.99 -16.70
C ARG A 12 -12.11 -13.72 -17.45
N ALA A 13 -13.00 -13.20 -18.28
CA ALA A 13 -12.85 -11.84 -18.81
C ALA A 13 -12.68 -10.83 -17.63
N GLY A 14 -11.85 -9.81 -17.82
CA GLY A 14 -11.51 -8.83 -16.78
C GLY A 14 -10.48 -9.31 -15.75
N ASP A 15 -10.14 -10.61 -15.69
CA ASP A 15 -9.08 -11.08 -14.78
C ASP A 15 -7.71 -10.52 -15.20
N ARG A 16 -6.94 -10.11 -14.18
CA ARG A 16 -5.52 -9.83 -14.33
C ARG A 16 -4.75 -11.14 -14.34
N VAL A 17 -3.87 -11.30 -15.32
CA VAL A 17 -3.04 -12.50 -15.48
C VAL A 17 -1.58 -12.08 -15.67
N GLN A 18 -0.70 -12.67 -14.88
CA GLN A 18 0.74 -12.61 -15.06
C GLN A 18 1.19 -13.79 -15.92
N LEU A 19 1.73 -13.47 -17.11
CA LEU A 19 2.29 -14.42 -18.04
C LEU A 19 3.80 -14.50 -17.88
N THR A 20 4.30 -15.69 -17.57
CA THR A 20 5.73 -15.96 -17.40
C THR A 20 6.23 -16.86 -18.54
N GLY A 21 7.06 -16.30 -19.42
CA GLY A 21 7.67 -17.04 -20.54
C GLY A 21 9.02 -17.70 -20.20
N PRO A 22 9.69 -18.34 -21.19
CA PRO A 22 10.85 -19.22 -20.95
C PRO A 22 12.12 -18.58 -20.37
N LYS A 23 12.18 -17.24 -20.34
CA LYS A 23 13.29 -16.48 -19.71
C LYS A 23 12.89 -15.88 -18.36
N ASN A 24 11.84 -16.43 -17.73
CA ASN A 24 11.21 -15.90 -16.52
C ASN A 24 10.79 -14.43 -16.64
N ARG A 25 10.47 -13.99 -17.87
CA ARG A 25 10.01 -12.62 -18.13
C ARG A 25 8.51 -12.55 -17.88
N MET A 26 8.14 -11.78 -16.87
CA MET A 26 6.76 -11.57 -16.46
C MET A 26 6.14 -10.41 -17.27
N ASN A 27 4.93 -10.60 -17.77
CA ASN A 27 4.08 -9.55 -18.31
C ASN A 27 2.70 -9.66 -17.67
N THR A 28 2.13 -8.55 -17.23
CA THR A 28 0.78 -8.54 -16.65
C THR A 28 -0.21 -7.97 -17.66
N ILE A 29 -1.27 -8.72 -17.94
CA ILE A 29 -2.35 -8.33 -18.84
C ILE A 29 -3.70 -8.40 -18.13
N THR A 30 -4.70 -7.71 -18.68
CA THR A 30 -6.11 -7.89 -18.33
C THR A 30 -6.79 -8.65 -19.45
N LEU A 31 -7.44 -9.77 -19.13
CA LEU A 31 -8.14 -10.60 -20.12
C LEU A 31 -9.34 -9.85 -20.67
N VAL A 32 -9.49 -9.90 -21.99
CA VAL A 32 -10.55 -9.20 -22.74
C VAL A 32 -10.87 -10.12 -23.91
N PRO A 33 -12.13 -10.56 -24.08
CA PRO A 33 -12.49 -11.45 -25.18
C PRO A 33 -12.07 -10.89 -26.54
N GLY A 34 -11.54 -11.75 -27.42
CA GLY A 34 -11.07 -11.38 -28.76
C GLY A 34 -9.79 -10.54 -28.81
N LYS A 35 -9.20 -10.19 -27.66
CA LYS A 35 -7.96 -9.38 -27.62
C LYS A 35 -6.71 -10.25 -27.76
N LEU A 36 -5.68 -9.65 -28.34
CA LEU A 36 -4.37 -10.27 -28.56
C LEU A 36 -3.31 -9.67 -27.64
N PHE A 37 -2.53 -10.52 -26.98
CA PHE A 37 -1.31 -10.13 -26.30
C PHE A 37 -0.11 -10.29 -27.25
N HIS A 38 0.51 -9.17 -27.60
CA HIS A 38 1.70 -9.15 -28.45
C HIS A 38 2.97 -9.18 -27.60
N SER A 39 3.79 -10.21 -27.80
CA SER A 39 5.12 -10.31 -27.22
C SER A 39 6.19 -10.25 -28.32
N HIS A 40 7.44 -10.01 -27.92
CA HIS A 40 8.60 -10.12 -28.81
C HIS A 40 8.82 -11.53 -29.40
N ARG A 41 8.05 -12.55 -29.00
CA ARG A 41 8.18 -13.95 -29.40
C ARG A 41 6.90 -14.54 -29.99
N GLY A 42 5.98 -13.69 -30.44
CA GLY A 42 4.70 -14.12 -31.00
C GLY A 42 3.50 -13.57 -30.24
N VAL A 43 2.32 -13.99 -30.68
CA VAL A 43 1.03 -13.48 -30.26
C VAL A 43 0.28 -14.57 -29.50
N LEU A 44 -0.33 -14.19 -28.38
CA LEU A 44 -1.17 -15.06 -27.56
C LEU A 44 -2.59 -14.47 -27.51
N GLU A 45 -3.59 -15.28 -27.85
CA GLU A 45 -4.99 -14.86 -27.81
C GLU A 45 -5.50 -14.91 -26.36
N HIS A 46 -6.24 -13.88 -25.93
CA HIS A 46 -6.80 -13.86 -24.57
C HIS A 46 -7.83 -14.98 -24.39
N ASP A 47 -8.57 -15.32 -25.46
CA ASP A 47 -9.57 -16.40 -25.47
C ASP A 47 -8.95 -17.78 -25.22
N ALA A 48 -7.65 -17.95 -25.51
CA ALA A 48 -6.93 -19.18 -25.19
C ALA A 48 -6.61 -19.33 -23.70
N ILE A 49 -6.81 -18.27 -22.90
CA ILE A 49 -6.57 -18.26 -21.44
C ILE A 49 -7.90 -18.32 -20.69
N ILE A 50 -8.93 -17.61 -21.18
CA ILE A 50 -10.25 -17.55 -20.56
C ILE A 50 -10.84 -18.97 -20.47
N GLY A 51 -11.37 -19.32 -19.31
CA GLY A 51 -11.92 -20.64 -18.99
C GLY A 51 -10.88 -21.68 -18.53
N LEU A 52 -9.58 -21.40 -18.64
CA LEU A 52 -8.56 -22.32 -18.13
C LEU A 52 -8.37 -22.16 -16.61
N PRO A 53 -7.98 -23.24 -15.88
CA PRO A 53 -7.58 -23.15 -14.48
C PRO A 53 -6.38 -22.21 -14.26
N ASP A 54 -6.32 -21.60 -13.08
CA ASP A 54 -5.13 -20.85 -12.64
C ASP A 54 -3.88 -21.75 -12.63
N GLY A 55 -2.73 -21.22 -13.05
CA GLY A 55 -1.50 -21.99 -13.18
C GLY A 55 -1.40 -22.84 -14.46
N SER A 56 -2.29 -22.63 -15.43
CA SER A 56 -2.20 -23.30 -16.74
C SER A 56 -1.04 -22.77 -17.58
N VAL A 57 -0.45 -23.66 -18.39
CA VAL A 57 0.51 -23.28 -19.43
C VAL A 57 -0.23 -23.12 -20.76
N VAL A 58 -0.01 -21.99 -21.41
CA VAL A 58 -0.59 -21.67 -22.72
C VAL A 58 0.51 -21.43 -23.74
N THR A 59 0.30 -21.93 -24.96
CA THR A 59 1.29 -21.84 -26.04
C THR A 59 0.86 -20.77 -27.04
N ASN A 60 1.79 -19.87 -27.36
CA ASN A 60 1.52 -18.82 -28.35
C ASN A 60 1.61 -19.35 -29.79
N ASN A 61 1.30 -18.51 -30.78
CA ASN A 61 1.33 -18.89 -32.19
C ASN A 61 2.71 -19.30 -32.75
N ALA A 62 3.80 -19.00 -32.02
CA ALA A 62 5.16 -19.37 -32.37
C ALA A 62 5.66 -20.61 -31.61
N GLY A 63 4.78 -21.33 -30.91
CA GLY A 63 5.14 -22.52 -30.13
C GLY A 63 5.80 -22.20 -28.78
N VAL A 64 5.74 -20.96 -28.31
CA VAL A 64 6.36 -20.54 -27.05
C VAL A 64 5.36 -20.63 -25.89
N GLU A 65 5.71 -21.45 -24.91
CA GLU A 65 4.94 -21.66 -23.69
C GLU A 65 5.02 -20.46 -22.73
N HIS A 66 3.88 -20.16 -22.10
CA HIS A 66 3.74 -19.16 -21.05
C HIS A 66 2.93 -19.74 -19.90
N LEU A 67 3.45 -19.66 -18.69
CA LEU A 67 2.70 -19.96 -17.47
C LEU A 67 1.78 -18.76 -17.17
N ALA A 68 0.47 -19.01 -17.07
CA ALA A 68 -0.53 -18.03 -16.70
C ALA A 68 -0.89 -18.18 -15.21
N LEU A 69 -0.66 -17.13 -14.43
CA LEU A 69 -1.00 -17.08 -13.01
C LEU A 69 -1.80 -15.81 -12.70
N ARG A 70 -2.76 -15.88 -11.78
CA ARG A 70 -3.28 -14.65 -11.17
C ARG A 70 -2.20 -13.99 -10.32
N PRO A 71 -1.99 -12.67 -10.45
CA PRO A 71 -1.01 -11.97 -9.64
C PRO A 71 -1.45 -11.98 -8.18
N LEU A 72 -0.53 -12.32 -7.27
CA LEU A 72 -0.69 -12.06 -5.86
C LEU A 72 -0.75 -10.55 -5.60
N LEU A 73 -1.16 -10.14 -4.40
CA LEU A 73 -1.13 -8.71 -4.04
C LEU A 73 0.29 -8.14 -4.12
N THR A 74 1.29 -8.93 -3.76
CA THR A 74 2.71 -8.55 -3.92
C THR A 74 3.06 -8.27 -5.38
N ASP A 75 2.58 -9.12 -6.30
CA ASP A 75 2.86 -8.97 -7.74
C ASP A 75 2.11 -7.76 -8.30
N PHE A 76 0.85 -7.60 -7.90
CA PHE A 76 0.02 -6.48 -8.31
C PHE A 76 0.62 -5.14 -7.88
N VAL A 77 0.96 -4.99 -6.59
CA VAL A 77 1.55 -3.74 -6.06
C VAL A 77 2.87 -3.41 -6.76
N MET A 78 3.65 -4.43 -7.11
CA MET A 78 4.91 -4.23 -7.82
C MET A 78 4.72 -3.86 -9.30
N SER A 79 3.58 -4.17 -9.91
CA SER A 79 3.34 -3.94 -11.34
C SER A 79 2.20 -2.96 -11.67
N MET A 80 1.53 -2.40 -10.67
CA MET A 80 0.40 -1.48 -10.86
C MET A 80 0.88 -0.10 -11.38
N PRO A 81 0.03 0.66 -12.07
CA PRO A 81 0.28 2.06 -12.38
C PRO A 81 0.59 2.84 -11.09
N ARG A 82 1.68 3.61 -11.09
CA ARG A 82 2.13 4.34 -9.89
C ARG A 82 2.06 5.84 -10.13
N GLY A 83 1.28 6.57 -9.35
CA GLY A 83 1.36 8.04 -9.27
C GLY A 83 2.58 8.51 -8.48
N ALA A 84 2.86 7.82 -7.36
CA ALA A 84 3.89 8.16 -6.39
C ALA A 84 4.84 6.97 -6.12
N ALA A 85 5.82 7.16 -5.24
CA ALA A 85 6.53 6.03 -4.66
C ALA A 85 5.55 5.16 -3.85
N ILE A 86 5.82 3.86 -3.76
CA ILE A 86 4.98 2.91 -3.03
C ILE A 86 5.71 2.41 -1.79
N VAL A 87 4.95 2.09 -0.75
CA VAL A 87 5.43 1.21 0.32
C VAL A 87 5.68 -0.18 -0.25
N TYR A 88 6.89 -0.70 -0.06
CA TYR A 88 7.27 -2.01 -0.57
C TYR A 88 6.59 -3.11 0.24
N PRO A 89 6.32 -4.30 -0.34
CA PRO A 89 5.64 -5.39 0.38
C PRO A 89 6.28 -5.78 1.72
N LYS A 90 7.63 -5.74 1.82
CA LYS A 90 8.34 -6.00 3.07
C LYS A 90 7.94 -5.03 4.18
N ASP A 91 7.76 -3.76 3.84
CA ASP A 91 7.44 -2.69 4.78
C ASP A 91 5.95 -2.68 5.08
N ALA A 92 5.09 -2.93 4.08
CA ALA A 92 3.65 -3.10 4.28
C ALA A 92 3.36 -4.24 5.27
N ALA A 93 4.04 -5.38 5.15
CA ALA A 93 3.90 -6.49 6.10
C ALA A 93 4.33 -6.10 7.52
N GLN A 94 5.44 -5.36 7.67
CA GLN A 94 5.87 -4.85 8.96
C GLN A 94 4.90 -3.80 9.52
N ILE A 95 4.33 -2.94 8.68
CA ILE A 95 3.31 -1.96 9.10
C ILE A 95 2.09 -2.68 9.66
N LEU A 96 1.56 -3.67 8.94
CA LEU A 96 0.40 -4.45 9.43
C LEU A 96 0.70 -5.11 10.78
N ALA A 97 1.90 -5.67 10.96
CA ALA A 97 2.30 -6.35 12.19
C ALA A 97 2.58 -5.39 13.35
N LEU A 98 3.40 -4.35 13.13
CA LEU A 98 3.83 -3.41 14.16
C LEU A 98 2.71 -2.46 14.58
N ALA A 99 1.84 -2.08 13.64
CA ALA A 99 0.62 -1.36 13.97
C ALA A 99 -0.48 -2.28 14.49
N ASP A 100 -0.33 -3.61 14.44
CA ASP A 100 -1.37 -4.55 14.85
C ASP A 100 -2.71 -4.21 14.18
N ILE A 101 -2.71 -4.19 12.84
CA ILE A 101 -3.93 -3.96 12.06
C ILE A 101 -4.77 -5.25 12.10
N PHE A 102 -5.93 -5.19 12.74
CA PHE A 102 -6.79 -6.35 13.01
C PHE A 102 -8.13 -6.27 12.26
N PRO A 103 -8.83 -7.41 12.05
CA PRO A 103 -10.16 -7.43 11.44
C PRO A 103 -11.18 -6.58 12.22
N GLY A 104 -11.93 -5.73 11.53
CA GLY A 104 -12.89 -4.80 12.14
C GLY A 104 -12.29 -3.47 12.61
N ALA A 105 -10.97 -3.26 12.50
CA ALA A 105 -10.34 -2.01 12.93
C ALA A 105 -10.79 -0.81 12.08
N THR A 106 -10.92 0.35 12.75
CA THR A 106 -10.98 1.66 12.08
C THR A 106 -9.57 2.19 11.94
N VAL A 107 -9.09 2.31 10.71
CA VAL A 107 -7.72 2.73 10.37
C VAL A 107 -7.75 4.06 9.63
N VAL A 108 -6.87 4.98 10.00
CA VAL A 108 -6.59 6.19 9.25
C VAL A 108 -5.24 6.04 8.55
N GLU A 109 -5.18 6.43 7.28
CA GLU A 109 -3.93 6.49 6.50
C GLU A 109 -3.78 7.88 5.88
N ALA A 110 -2.57 8.43 5.86
CA ALA A 110 -2.27 9.63 5.08
C ALA A 110 -1.02 9.46 4.23
N GLY A 111 -1.11 9.95 2.99
CA GLY A 111 -0.15 9.63 1.93
C GLY A 111 -0.58 8.37 1.16
N VAL A 112 -1.76 8.42 0.55
CA VAL A 112 -2.37 7.28 -0.17
C VAL A 112 -1.54 6.91 -1.40
N GLY A 113 -1.02 7.94 -2.10
CA GLY A 113 -0.10 7.79 -3.21
C GLY A 113 -0.67 7.00 -4.39
N SER A 114 -0.48 5.68 -4.40
CA SER A 114 -1.01 4.81 -5.47
C SER A 114 -1.91 3.68 -4.92
N GLY A 115 -2.29 3.74 -3.64
CA GLY A 115 -3.16 2.75 -3.00
C GLY A 115 -2.48 1.43 -2.65
N ALA A 116 -1.14 1.37 -2.72
CA ALA A 116 -0.37 0.15 -2.48
C ALA A 116 -0.61 -0.39 -1.06
N LEU A 117 -0.39 0.46 -0.07
CA LEU A 117 -0.56 0.12 1.34
C LEU A 117 -2.04 0.02 1.71
N SER A 118 -2.89 0.87 1.16
CA SER A 118 -4.34 0.82 1.34
C SER A 118 -4.91 -0.56 1.01
N LEU A 119 -4.46 -1.21 -0.08
CA LEU A 119 -4.87 -2.59 -0.42
C LEU A 119 -4.49 -3.63 0.64
N TRP A 120 -3.32 -3.48 1.27
CA TRP A 120 -2.89 -4.35 2.37
C TRP A 120 -3.74 -4.13 3.62
N ILE A 121 -4.05 -2.87 3.94
CA ILE A 121 -4.89 -2.51 5.09
C ILE A 121 -6.31 -3.02 4.88
N LEU A 122 -6.93 -2.77 3.72
CA LEU A 122 -8.28 -3.24 3.39
C LEU A 122 -8.40 -4.77 3.52
N ARG A 123 -7.38 -5.50 3.06
CA ARG A 123 -7.32 -6.95 3.23
C ARG A 123 -7.26 -7.37 4.70
N ALA A 124 -6.49 -6.66 5.53
CA ALA A 124 -6.28 -7.01 6.93
C ALA A 124 -7.50 -6.68 7.81
N ILE A 125 -8.15 -5.54 7.57
CA ILE A 125 -9.31 -5.10 8.36
C ILE A 125 -10.59 -5.84 7.99
N GLY A 126 -10.65 -6.45 6.79
CA GLY A 126 -11.83 -7.17 6.33
C GLY A 126 -13.05 -6.27 6.10
N PRO A 127 -14.23 -6.85 5.80
CA PRO A 127 -15.42 -6.10 5.39
C PRO A 127 -16.03 -5.27 6.53
N GLU A 128 -15.81 -5.65 7.79
CA GLU A 128 -16.35 -4.94 8.96
C GLU A 128 -15.47 -3.77 9.40
N GLY A 129 -14.20 -3.74 9.00
CA GLY A 129 -13.28 -2.65 9.30
C GLY A 129 -13.48 -1.46 8.37
N ARG A 130 -12.94 -0.29 8.74
CA ARG A 130 -13.04 0.94 7.95
C ARG A 130 -11.67 1.54 7.71
N LEU A 131 -11.41 1.97 6.47
CA LEU A 131 -10.20 2.72 6.13
C LEU A 131 -10.57 4.15 5.71
N HIS A 132 -10.04 5.13 6.44
CA HIS A 132 -10.12 6.54 6.10
C HIS A 132 -8.74 7.02 5.62
N SER A 133 -8.64 7.28 4.33
CA SER A 133 -7.40 7.62 3.66
C SER A 133 -7.41 9.09 3.23
N PHE A 134 -6.33 9.83 3.49
CA PHE A 134 -6.21 11.25 3.17
C PHE A 134 -5.07 11.50 2.18
N GLU A 135 -5.39 12.16 1.06
CA GLU A 135 -4.44 12.48 -0.01
C GLU A 135 -4.61 13.94 -0.43
N ARG A 136 -3.52 14.70 -0.53
CA ARG A 136 -3.59 16.13 -0.87
C ARG A 136 -3.80 16.36 -2.37
N ARG A 137 -3.44 15.38 -3.19
CA ARG A 137 -3.43 15.49 -4.66
C ARG A 137 -4.52 14.63 -5.27
N GLU A 138 -5.51 15.27 -5.89
CA GLU A 138 -6.65 14.56 -6.50
C GLU A 138 -6.20 13.48 -7.48
N GLU A 139 -5.17 13.74 -8.30
CA GLU A 139 -4.71 12.75 -9.28
C GLU A 139 -4.12 11.48 -8.62
N PHE A 140 -3.64 11.57 -7.38
CA PHE A 140 -3.17 10.43 -6.60
C PHE A 140 -4.34 9.69 -5.95
N ALA A 141 -5.34 10.43 -5.47
CA ALA A 141 -6.58 9.85 -4.96
C ALA A 141 -7.30 9.04 -6.05
N GLU A 142 -7.42 9.57 -7.28
CA GLU A 142 -7.99 8.88 -8.44
C GLU A 142 -7.20 7.60 -8.76
N VAL A 143 -5.87 7.69 -8.90
CA VAL A 143 -5.02 6.51 -9.18
C VAL A 143 -5.16 5.43 -8.10
N ALA A 144 -5.24 5.83 -6.83
CA ALA A 144 -5.41 4.91 -5.73
C ALA A 144 -6.77 4.19 -5.79
N ARG A 145 -7.87 4.93 -6.02
CA ARG A 145 -9.22 4.38 -6.20
C ARG A 145 -9.26 3.38 -7.34
N ASP A 146 -8.71 3.76 -8.50
CA ASP A 146 -8.68 2.91 -9.69
C ASP A 146 -7.82 1.65 -9.49
N ASN A 147 -6.66 1.77 -8.84
CA ASN A 147 -5.82 0.62 -8.53
C ASN A 147 -6.52 -0.35 -7.57
N ALA A 148 -7.23 0.17 -6.56
CA ALA A 148 -7.97 -0.67 -5.63
C ALA A 148 -9.10 -1.41 -6.35
N ALA A 149 -9.89 -0.70 -7.16
CA ALA A 149 -10.95 -1.29 -7.98
C ALA A 149 -10.40 -2.32 -8.96
N THR A 150 -9.24 -2.06 -9.59
CA THR A 150 -8.57 -3.01 -10.48
C THR A 150 -8.23 -4.32 -9.76
N PHE A 151 -7.73 -4.24 -8.52
CA PHE A 151 -7.33 -5.41 -7.76
C PHE A 151 -8.52 -6.16 -7.16
N LEU A 152 -9.48 -5.43 -6.58
CA LEU A 152 -10.63 -5.99 -5.87
C LEU A 152 -11.74 -6.43 -6.84
N GLY A 153 -11.81 -5.84 -8.04
CA GLY A 153 -12.92 -6.01 -8.98
C GLY A 153 -14.09 -5.05 -8.75
N SER A 154 -14.09 -4.32 -7.64
CA SER A 154 -15.16 -3.39 -7.27
C SER A 154 -14.61 -2.23 -6.44
N ASP A 155 -15.39 -1.17 -6.30
CA ASP A 155 -15.07 -0.10 -5.35
C ASP A 155 -15.33 -0.60 -3.92
N PRO A 156 -14.33 -0.59 -3.03
CA PRO A 156 -14.52 -1.06 -1.66
C PRO A 156 -15.39 -0.09 -0.86
N GLU A 157 -16.57 -0.54 -0.43
CA GLU A 157 -17.54 0.26 0.35
C GLU A 157 -17.00 0.73 1.70
N ASN A 158 -16.04 0.00 2.26
CA ASN A 158 -15.44 0.28 3.56
C ASN A 158 -14.16 1.14 3.47
N TRP A 159 -13.89 1.72 2.31
CA TRP A 159 -12.79 2.65 2.09
C TRP A 159 -13.30 4.04 1.72
N THR A 160 -12.83 5.06 2.43
CA THR A 160 -13.06 6.47 2.07
C THR A 160 -11.74 7.14 1.77
N VAL A 161 -11.60 7.72 0.58
CA VAL A 161 -10.44 8.54 0.21
C VAL A 161 -10.87 10.00 0.14
N SER A 162 -10.44 10.79 1.12
CA SER A 162 -10.71 12.22 1.22
C SER A 162 -9.55 13.01 0.60
N VAL A 163 -9.89 13.96 -0.27
CA VAL A 163 -8.88 14.85 -0.87
C VAL A 163 -8.71 16.09 0.00
N GLY A 164 -7.53 16.27 0.56
CA GLY A 164 -7.23 17.36 1.48
C GLY A 164 -6.07 17.08 2.42
N ASP A 165 -5.72 18.08 3.22
CA ASP A 165 -4.72 17.93 4.28
C ASP A 165 -5.28 17.11 5.45
N LEU A 166 -4.51 16.15 5.96
CA LEU A 166 -4.94 15.28 7.07
C LEU A 166 -5.28 16.11 8.32
N GLN A 167 -4.47 17.12 8.65
CA GLN A 167 -4.64 17.90 9.87
C GLN A 167 -5.97 18.65 9.88
N GLU A 168 -6.42 19.10 8.70
CA GLU A 168 -7.67 19.85 8.53
C GLU A 168 -8.88 18.93 8.35
N ALA A 169 -8.73 17.85 7.57
CA ALA A 169 -9.85 17.00 7.17
C ALA A 169 -10.19 15.90 8.18
N LEU A 170 -9.21 15.39 8.94
CA LEU A 170 -9.42 14.30 9.89
C LEU A 170 -10.48 14.60 10.98
N PRO A 171 -10.48 15.79 11.63
CA PRO A 171 -11.47 16.10 12.66
C PRO A 171 -12.92 16.09 12.18
N ALA A 172 -13.16 16.31 10.89
CA ALA A 172 -14.50 16.26 10.29
C ALA A 172 -14.88 14.86 9.79
N ALA A 173 -13.90 13.97 9.59
CA ALA A 173 -14.11 12.65 9.02
C ALA A 173 -14.42 11.57 10.08
N VAL A 174 -13.93 11.75 11.31
CA VAL A 174 -14.06 10.77 12.39
C VAL A 174 -14.30 11.44 13.73
N GLU A 175 -15.03 10.77 14.62
CA GLU A 175 -15.23 11.25 15.98
C GLU A 175 -13.92 11.16 16.79
N PRO A 176 -13.70 12.07 17.76
CA PRO A 176 -12.57 11.96 18.68
C PRO A 176 -12.53 10.61 19.40
N GLY A 177 -11.34 10.01 19.51
CA GLY A 177 -11.16 8.72 20.17
C GLY A 177 -11.89 7.55 19.49
N SER A 178 -12.15 7.61 18.19
CA SER A 178 -12.84 6.54 17.45
C SER A 178 -11.92 5.68 16.57
N VAL A 179 -10.68 6.12 16.34
CA VAL A 179 -9.72 5.44 15.45
C VAL A 179 -8.84 4.47 16.23
N ASP A 180 -8.68 3.25 15.71
CA ASP A 180 -7.85 2.23 16.33
C ASP A 180 -6.37 2.40 15.98
N ARG A 181 -6.07 2.71 14.71
CA ARG A 181 -4.72 2.72 14.13
C ARG A 181 -4.55 3.88 13.15
N VAL A 182 -3.38 4.51 13.16
CA VAL A 182 -3.01 5.58 12.21
C VAL A 182 -1.71 5.22 11.53
N VAL A 183 -1.69 5.29 10.20
CA VAL A 183 -0.50 5.06 9.37
C VAL A 183 -0.15 6.33 8.58
N LEU A 184 1.07 6.84 8.75
CA LEU A 184 1.53 8.06 8.09
C LEU A 184 2.70 7.75 7.15
N ASP A 185 2.47 7.84 5.83
CA ASP A 185 3.49 7.78 4.78
C ASP A 185 3.56 9.13 4.06
N MET A 186 4.11 10.13 4.73
CA MET A 186 4.16 11.49 4.24
C MET A 186 5.45 12.19 4.63
N LEU A 187 5.74 13.33 3.99
CA LEU A 187 7.01 14.03 4.19
C LEU A 187 7.15 14.66 5.57
N ALA A 188 6.03 15.10 6.16
CA ALA A 188 5.99 15.87 7.40
C ALA A 188 4.93 15.33 8.39
N PRO A 189 5.06 14.08 8.87
CA PRO A 189 4.07 13.48 9.77
C PRO A 189 3.91 14.26 11.10
N TRP A 190 4.95 14.98 11.55
CA TRP A 190 4.93 15.79 12.77
C TRP A 190 3.91 16.93 12.74
N GLU A 191 3.48 17.40 11.56
CA GLU A 191 2.46 18.46 11.41
C GLU A 191 1.04 17.97 11.69
N THR A 192 0.85 16.65 11.77
CA THR A 192 -0.49 16.03 11.88
C THR A 192 -0.78 15.43 13.26
N LEU A 193 0.21 15.48 14.17
CA LEU A 193 0.15 14.75 15.44
C LEU A 193 -0.99 15.21 16.34
N ASP A 194 -1.41 16.47 16.29
CA ASP A 194 -2.50 16.98 17.11
C ASP A 194 -3.85 16.38 16.68
N ALA A 195 -4.15 16.36 15.37
CA ALA A 195 -5.35 15.73 14.84
C ALA A 195 -5.33 14.21 15.10
N VAL A 196 -4.17 13.57 14.88
CA VAL A 196 -3.96 12.14 15.15
C VAL A 196 -4.18 11.79 16.62
N THR A 197 -3.66 12.62 17.54
CA THR A 197 -3.83 12.43 18.99
C THR A 197 -5.28 12.50 19.42
N THR A 198 -6.05 13.38 18.78
CA THR A 198 -7.48 13.58 19.05
C THR A 198 -8.32 12.43 18.50
N ALA A 199 -8.01 11.93 17.30
CA ALA A 199 -8.77 10.87 16.65
C ALA A 199 -8.52 9.47 17.27
N LEU A 200 -7.29 9.20 17.74
CA LEU A 200 -6.91 7.89 18.26
C LEU A 200 -7.58 7.54 19.60
N LYS A 201 -8.07 6.30 19.70
CA LYS A 201 -8.44 5.67 20.97
C LYS A 201 -7.23 5.60 21.92
N PRO A 202 -7.43 5.72 23.25
CA PRO A 202 -6.43 5.30 24.23
C PRO A 202 -5.91 3.89 23.93
N GLY A 203 -4.59 3.72 23.92
CA GLY A 203 -3.93 2.46 23.56
C GLY A 203 -3.80 2.20 22.06
N GLY A 204 -4.42 3.02 21.20
CA GLY A 204 -4.30 2.97 19.74
C GLY A 204 -2.86 3.23 19.27
N VAL A 205 -2.54 2.81 18.05
CA VAL A 205 -1.17 2.85 17.52
C VAL A 205 -1.05 3.88 16.41
N VAL A 206 -0.03 4.73 16.48
CA VAL A 206 0.46 5.50 15.33
C VAL A 206 1.73 4.86 14.80
N ILE A 207 1.82 4.71 13.49
CA ILE A 207 3.02 4.27 12.79
C ILE A 207 3.37 5.28 11.68
N CYS A 208 4.63 5.69 11.66
CA CYS A 208 5.17 6.60 10.66
C CYS A 208 6.18 5.84 9.79
N TYR A 209 6.01 5.90 8.48
CA TYR A 209 6.98 5.45 7.49
C TYR A 209 7.72 6.67 6.93
N VAL A 210 9.03 6.75 7.17
CA VAL A 210 9.85 7.92 6.78
C VAL A 210 11.13 7.50 6.08
N ALA A 211 11.52 8.23 5.04
CA ALA A 211 12.65 7.83 4.20
C ALA A 211 14.02 8.18 4.79
N THR A 212 14.12 9.29 5.55
CA THR A 212 15.40 9.80 6.04
C THR A 212 15.55 9.72 7.56
N VAL A 213 16.80 9.63 8.02
CA VAL A 213 17.13 9.68 9.46
C VAL A 213 16.77 11.03 10.09
N THR A 214 16.76 12.12 9.32
CA THR A 214 16.33 13.45 9.81
C THR A 214 14.82 13.49 10.05
N GLN A 215 14.03 12.92 9.14
CA GLN A 215 12.60 12.76 9.35
C GLN A 215 12.32 11.84 10.55
N LEU A 216 13.07 10.74 10.68
CA LEU A 216 12.98 9.81 11.81
C LEU A 216 13.23 10.52 13.15
N SER A 217 14.31 11.30 13.24
CA SER A 217 14.63 12.07 14.44
C SER A 217 13.52 13.07 14.77
N ARG A 218 13.09 13.85 13.77
CA ARG A 218 12.09 14.91 13.98
C ARG A 218 10.74 14.37 14.42
N VAL A 219 10.25 13.29 13.81
CA VAL A 219 8.96 12.69 14.21
C VAL A 219 9.05 12.05 15.59
N ALA A 220 10.19 11.46 15.96
CA ALA A 220 10.40 10.88 17.28
C ALA A 220 10.33 11.95 18.39
N GLU A 221 11.01 13.09 18.21
CA GLU A 221 10.96 14.19 19.17
C GLU A 221 9.57 14.84 19.21
N ALA A 222 8.93 15.04 18.05
CA ALA A 222 7.58 15.59 17.99
C ALA A 222 6.58 14.73 18.77
N ILE A 223 6.62 13.40 18.60
CA ILE A 223 5.77 12.47 19.37
C ILE A 223 6.06 12.57 20.87
N ARG A 224 7.32 12.66 21.30
CA ARG A 224 7.66 12.84 22.72
C ARG A 224 7.15 14.17 23.27
N ALA A 225 7.29 15.25 22.51
CA ALA A 225 6.86 16.59 22.90
C ALA A 225 5.35 16.68 23.14
N THR A 226 4.54 15.85 22.46
CA THR A 226 3.09 15.80 22.74
C THR A 226 2.75 15.35 24.16
N GLY A 227 3.63 14.59 24.83
CA GLY A 227 3.32 13.94 26.11
C GLY A 227 2.19 12.91 26.07
N ASN A 228 1.64 12.61 24.88
CA ASN A 228 0.41 11.85 24.69
C ASN A 228 0.62 10.41 24.22
N PHE A 229 1.86 10.01 23.96
CA PHE A 229 2.22 8.69 23.47
C PHE A 229 3.32 8.04 24.30
N THR A 230 3.40 6.72 24.25
CA THR A 230 4.57 5.94 24.70
C THR A 230 5.84 6.40 24.00
N HIS A 231 7.01 6.09 24.59
CA HIS A 231 8.28 6.31 23.91
C HIS A 231 8.29 5.68 22.51
N PRO A 232 8.64 6.44 21.46
CA PRO A 232 8.69 5.92 20.10
C PRO A 232 9.69 4.77 19.96
N GLN A 233 9.31 3.75 19.19
CA GLN A 233 10.17 2.64 18.80
C GLN A 233 10.43 2.70 17.31
N SER A 234 11.69 2.70 16.89
CA SER A 234 12.09 2.79 15.48
C SER A 234 12.82 1.53 15.02
N SER A 235 12.58 1.11 13.79
CA SER A 235 13.29 0.01 13.14
C SER A 235 13.35 0.18 11.62
N GLU A 236 14.19 -0.62 10.96
CA GLU A 236 14.21 -0.80 9.51
C GLU A 236 14.38 -2.29 9.21
N THR A 237 13.98 -2.72 8.00
CA THR A 237 14.07 -4.13 7.59
C THR A 237 14.80 -4.27 6.25
N MET A 238 15.82 -5.12 6.23
CA MET A 238 16.55 -5.51 5.02
C MET A 238 16.14 -6.91 4.57
N VAL A 239 15.79 -7.06 3.29
CA VAL A 239 15.48 -8.36 2.68
C VAL A 239 16.54 -8.68 1.62
N ARG A 240 17.23 -9.80 1.79
CA ARG A 240 18.27 -10.26 0.86
C ARG A 240 17.88 -11.60 0.25
N GLY A 241 17.67 -11.60 -1.06
CA GLY A 241 17.35 -12.81 -1.82
C GLY A 241 18.53 -13.79 -1.85
N TRP A 242 18.21 -15.04 -2.19
CA TRP A 242 19.16 -16.13 -2.33
C TRP A 242 18.98 -16.80 -3.69
N HIS A 243 20.10 -17.00 -4.37
CA HIS A 243 20.18 -17.89 -5.51
C HIS A 243 20.38 -19.31 -5.00
N VAL A 244 19.45 -20.20 -5.35
CA VAL A 244 19.44 -21.61 -4.91
C VAL A 244 19.24 -22.49 -6.14
N GLU A 245 20.33 -22.78 -6.85
CA GLU A 245 20.32 -23.61 -8.06
C GLU A 245 21.47 -24.63 -8.03
N GLY A 246 21.14 -25.91 -7.85
CA GLY A 246 22.13 -26.98 -7.75
C GLY A 246 23.17 -26.72 -6.65
N LEU A 247 24.45 -26.63 -7.03
CA LEU A 247 25.55 -26.30 -6.11
C LEU A 247 25.75 -24.79 -5.90
N ALA A 248 25.10 -23.95 -6.71
CA ALA A 248 25.17 -22.51 -6.59
C ALA A 248 24.13 -22.02 -5.56
N VAL A 249 24.48 -22.15 -4.27
CA VAL A 249 23.68 -21.66 -3.14
C VAL A 249 24.39 -20.50 -2.49
N ARG A 250 23.88 -19.27 -2.70
CA ARG A 250 24.48 -18.04 -2.18
C ARG A 250 23.48 -16.89 -2.15
N PRO A 251 23.74 -15.80 -1.40
CA PRO A 251 22.97 -14.57 -1.53
C PRO A 251 23.02 -14.01 -2.96
N ASP A 252 21.97 -13.27 -3.32
CA ASP A 252 21.97 -12.48 -4.54
C ASP A 252 23.06 -11.40 -4.51
N HIS A 253 23.64 -11.12 -5.67
CA HIS A 253 24.71 -10.12 -5.79
C HIS A 253 24.22 -8.67 -5.60
N ARG A 254 22.91 -8.44 -5.72
CA ARG A 254 22.28 -7.12 -5.56
C ARG A 254 21.07 -7.25 -4.66
N MET A 255 20.86 -6.24 -3.84
CA MET A 255 19.67 -6.10 -3.01
C MET A 255 19.26 -4.64 -2.94
N ILE A 256 18.00 -4.41 -2.58
CA ILE A 256 17.54 -3.08 -2.20
C ILE A 256 18.02 -2.83 -0.77
N ALA A 257 18.94 -1.88 -0.60
CA ALA A 257 19.57 -1.61 0.68
C ALA A 257 18.70 -0.79 1.63
N HIS A 258 17.83 0.07 1.10
CA HIS A 258 16.97 0.95 1.90
C HIS A 258 15.65 1.25 1.20
N THR A 259 14.61 1.47 1.98
CA THR A 259 13.30 1.96 1.53
C THR A 259 12.81 3.07 2.47
N GLY A 260 12.70 2.77 3.76
CA GLY A 260 12.31 3.69 4.81
C GLY A 260 12.44 3.08 6.19
N PHE A 261 12.37 3.93 7.20
CA PHE A 261 12.29 3.58 8.61
C PHE A 261 10.82 3.50 9.03
N LEU A 262 10.53 2.59 9.96
CA LEU A 262 9.25 2.50 10.64
C LEU A 262 9.42 2.99 12.07
N LEU A 263 8.56 3.91 12.49
CA LEU A 263 8.50 4.40 13.86
C LEU A 263 7.09 4.23 14.42
N THR A 264 6.95 3.59 15.57
CA THR A 264 5.67 3.35 16.23
C THR A 264 5.60 3.99 17.61
N ALA A 265 4.38 4.36 18.00
CA ALA A 265 4.05 4.83 19.34
C ALA A 265 2.60 4.49 19.67
N ARG A 266 2.29 4.27 20.95
CA ARG A 266 0.92 3.99 21.42
C ARG A 266 0.36 5.19 22.16
N ARG A 267 -0.89 5.54 21.87
CA ARG A 267 -1.63 6.62 22.53
C ARG A 267 -1.82 6.29 24.01
N LEU A 268 -1.45 7.21 24.88
CA LEU A 268 -1.74 7.10 26.32
C LEU A 268 -3.22 7.39 26.59
N ALA A 269 -3.72 6.96 27.75
CA ALA A 269 -5.03 7.43 28.21
C ALA A 269 -4.97 8.93 28.58
N PRO A 270 -6.12 9.64 28.59
CA PRO A 270 -6.19 11.01 29.10
C PRO A 270 -5.55 11.13 30.48
N ASP A 271 -4.88 12.25 30.73
CA ASP A 271 -4.22 12.59 32.01
C ASP A 271 -3.16 11.57 32.50
N THR A 272 -2.69 10.68 31.62
CA THR A 272 -1.65 9.70 31.96
C THR A 272 -0.27 10.30 31.76
N VAL A 273 0.54 10.25 32.81
CA VAL A 273 1.96 10.60 32.75
C VAL A 273 2.77 9.32 32.61
N LEU A 274 3.68 9.28 31.62
CA LEU A 274 4.59 8.16 31.47
C LEU A 274 5.55 8.06 32.66
N PRO A 275 5.82 6.85 33.18
CA PRO A 275 6.90 6.65 34.12
C PRO A 275 8.23 7.05 33.49
N GLU A 276 9.05 7.82 34.22
CA GLU A 276 10.41 8.09 33.78
C GLU A 276 11.20 6.77 33.71
N LEU A 277 11.64 6.41 32.51
CA LEU A 277 12.65 5.38 32.36
C LEU A 277 13.93 5.93 32.99
N LYS A 278 14.45 5.25 34.03
CA LYS A 278 15.78 5.55 34.59
C LYS A 278 16.83 5.39 33.50
N ARG A 279 17.14 6.47 32.77
CA ARG A 279 18.21 6.50 31.78
C ARG A 279 19.53 6.37 32.56
N ARG A 280 20.42 5.46 32.13
CA ARG A 280 21.82 5.56 32.54
C ARG A 280 22.29 6.96 32.13
N PRO A 281 22.99 7.72 33.00
CA PRO A 281 23.41 9.07 32.66
C PRO A 281 24.37 9.01 31.46
N SER A 282 23.85 9.26 30.27
CA SER A 282 24.64 9.56 29.09
C SER A 282 24.81 11.08 29.08
N LYS A 283 26.06 11.55 29.10
CA LYS A 283 26.39 12.97 28.91
C LYS A 283 25.91 13.42 27.54
N SER A 284 24.75 14.04 27.45
CA SER A 284 24.38 14.95 26.37
C SER A 284 23.04 15.60 26.70
N ASP A 285 23.10 16.73 27.39
CA ASP A 285 22.03 17.72 27.32
C ASP A 285 22.27 18.48 25.99
N TYR A 286 21.38 18.32 25.02
CA TYR A 286 21.40 19.09 23.78
C TYR A 286 20.53 20.34 23.98
N SER A 287 20.96 21.47 23.43
CA SER A 287 20.22 22.73 23.45
C SER A 287 19.25 22.83 22.27
N ASP A 288 18.24 23.70 22.35
CA ASP A 288 17.31 23.97 21.24
C ASP A 288 18.04 24.39 19.94
N ALA A 289 19.20 25.05 20.08
CA ALA A 289 20.07 25.41 18.96
C ALA A 289 20.70 24.19 18.28
N ASP A 290 21.01 23.12 19.02
CA ASP A 290 21.54 21.87 18.47
C ASP A 290 20.48 21.12 17.64
N VAL A 291 19.21 21.23 18.05
CA VAL A 291 18.06 20.63 17.34
C VAL A 291 17.79 21.36 16.02
N GLU A 292 17.82 22.69 16.02
CA GLU A 292 17.62 23.52 14.84
C GLU A 292 18.75 23.32 13.80
N ALA A 293 20.00 23.20 14.25
CA ALA A 293 21.14 22.94 13.38
C ALA A 293 21.07 21.58 12.66
N TRP A 294 20.50 20.55 13.31
CA TRP A 294 20.35 19.21 12.75
C TRP A 294 19.08 19.02 11.90
N THR A 295 18.07 19.89 12.05
CA THR A 295 16.82 19.82 11.29
C THR A 295 16.44 21.15 10.61
N PRO A 296 17.27 21.70 9.69
CA PRO A 296 16.92 22.93 8.99
C PRO A 296 15.73 22.71 8.06
N GLY A 297 14.83 23.68 8.01
CA GLY A 297 13.55 23.66 7.30
C GLY A 297 13.53 22.91 5.96
N ALA A 298 12.58 21.97 5.87
CA ALA A 298 11.92 21.47 4.67
C ALA A 298 12.83 21.04 3.49
N LEU A 299 13.14 19.74 3.43
CA LEU A 299 13.46 19.08 2.18
C LEU A 299 12.27 19.25 1.22
N GLY A 300 12.45 20.06 0.18
CA GLY A 300 11.42 20.38 -0.81
C GLY A 300 10.86 19.14 -1.51
N GLU A 301 9.55 19.15 -1.74
CA GLU A 301 8.81 18.11 -2.43
C GLU A 301 9.39 17.83 -3.83
N ARG A 302 9.83 16.60 -4.08
CA ARG A 302 10.22 16.17 -5.42
C ARG A 302 8.96 15.91 -6.24
N GLN A 303 8.50 16.91 -7.00
CA GLN A 303 7.30 16.79 -7.81
C GLN A 303 7.56 16.00 -9.11
N SER A 304 6.72 15.01 -9.37
CA SER A 304 6.63 14.32 -10.66
C SER A 304 6.02 15.23 -11.74
N SER A 305 6.47 15.13 -13.00
CA SER A 305 5.99 16.03 -14.05
C SER A 305 4.48 15.83 -14.39
N PRO A 306 3.72 16.91 -14.69
CA PRO A 306 2.28 16.83 -14.98
C PRO A 306 1.91 15.89 -16.13
N LYS A 307 2.76 15.81 -17.16
CA LYS A 307 2.55 14.91 -18.31
C LYS A 307 2.63 13.44 -17.92
N SER A 308 3.57 13.08 -17.04
CA SER A 308 3.73 11.71 -16.57
C SER A 308 2.53 11.28 -15.70
N LEU A 309 2.02 12.20 -14.89
CA LEU A 309 0.87 11.97 -14.00
C LEU A 309 -0.41 11.66 -14.78
N ARG A 310 -0.78 12.51 -15.74
CA ARG A 310 -1.99 12.31 -16.57
C ARG A 310 -1.98 10.97 -17.31
N LYS A 311 -0.82 10.52 -17.78
CA LYS A 311 -0.68 9.21 -18.43
C LYS A 311 -1.02 8.06 -17.47
N ARG A 312 -0.53 8.13 -16.23
CA ARG A 312 -0.72 7.10 -15.19
C ARG A 312 -2.18 7.04 -14.73
N VAL A 313 -2.85 8.18 -14.57
CA VAL A 313 -4.29 8.26 -14.25
C VAL A 313 -5.11 7.50 -15.31
N ARG A 314 -4.88 7.78 -16.60
CA ARG A 314 -5.60 7.11 -17.68
C ARG A 314 -5.38 5.59 -17.72
N GLU A 315 -4.16 5.13 -17.46
CA GLU A 315 -3.84 3.69 -17.44
C GLU A 315 -4.51 2.96 -16.25
N ALA A 316 -4.63 3.62 -15.10
CA ALA A 316 -5.34 3.10 -13.94
C ALA A 316 -6.85 3.02 -14.20
N ALA A 317 -7.46 4.10 -14.70
CA ALA A 317 -8.91 4.18 -14.98
C ALA A 317 -9.39 3.09 -15.94
N THR A 318 -8.71 2.89 -17.08
CA THR A 318 -9.06 1.82 -18.04
C THR A 318 -8.96 0.43 -17.40
N SER A 319 -8.01 0.22 -16.49
CA SER A 319 -7.86 -1.07 -15.81
C SER A 319 -8.99 -1.31 -14.80
N ALA A 320 -9.44 -0.24 -14.12
CA ALA A 320 -10.54 -0.29 -13.17
C ALA A 320 -11.88 -0.59 -13.87
N GLU A 321 -12.18 0.08 -14.97
CA GLU A 321 -13.41 -0.16 -15.76
C GLU A 321 -13.52 -1.61 -16.24
N LEU A 322 -12.43 -2.15 -16.80
CA LEU A 322 -12.37 -3.55 -17.24
C LEU A 322 -12.52 -4.55 -16.09
N ALA A 323 -12.06 -4.19 -14.88
CA ALA A 323 -12.20 -5.03 -13.71
C ALA A 323 -13.63 -5.03 -13.15
N LYS A 324 -14.30 -3.86 -13.16
CA LYS A 324 -15.69 -3.68 -12.68
C LYS A 324 -16.72 -4.35 -13.58
N ALA A 325 -16.57 -4.23 -14.90
CA ALA A 325 -17.49 -4.81 -15.89
C ALA A 325 -17.61 -6.35 -15.84
N ARG A 326 -16.77 -7.02 -15.03
CA ARG A 326 -16.81 -8.46 -14.81
C ARG A 326 -18.00 -8.89 -13.95
N ASP A 327 -18.35 -8.13 -12.92
CA ASP A 327 -19.38 -8.54 -11.96
C ASP A 327 -20.80 -8.38 -12.56
N ASP A 328 -20.99 -7.40 -13.44
CA ASP A 328 -22.24 -7.21 -14.19
C ASP A 328 -22.53 -8.36 -15.18
N ALA A 329 -21.50 -9.06 -15.67
CA ALA A 329 -21.66 -10.12 -16.66
C ALA A 329 -22.07 -11.49 -16.07
N ASP A 330 -21.90 -11.69 -14.76
CA ASP A 330 -22.29 -12.93 -14.06
C ASP A 330 -23.76 -12.88 -13.56
N GLU A 331 -24.41 -11.70 -13.46
CA GLU A 331 -25.84 -11.58 -13.09
C GLU A 331 -26.81 -11.89 -14.25
N ASP A 332 -26.37 -11.79 -15.51
CA ASP A 332 -27.18 -12.00 -16.72
C ASP A 332 -27.08 -13.43 -17.32
N ALA A 333 -26.41 -14.37 -16.63
CA ALA A 333 -26.32 -15.75 -17.09
C ALA A 333 -27.66 -16.49 -16.86
N PRO A 334 -28.31 -17.06 -17.90
CA PRO A 334 -29.58 -17.76 -17.73
C PRO A 334 -29.38 -19.01 -16.87
N THR A 335 -30.17 -19.13 -15.80
CA THR A 335 -30.27 -20.35 -14.99
C THR A 335 -30.74 -21.50 -15.87
N VAL A 336 -29.88 -22.50 -16.04
CA VAL A 336 -30.24 -23.75 -16.72
C VAL A 336 -30.87 -24.67 -15.69
N ASP A 337 -32.20 -24.82 -15.76
CA ASP A 337 -32.98 -25.87 -15.08
C ASP A 337 -32.70 -27.26 -15.67
#